data_AF-A0A842ZKR6-F1
#
_entry.id   AF-A0A842ZKR6-F1
#
_cell.length_a   1.000
_cell.length_b   1.000
_cell.length_c   1.000
_cell.angle_alpha   90.00
_cell.angle_beta   90.00
_cell.angle_gamma   90.00
#
_symmetry.space_group_name_H-M   'P 1'
#
loop_
_entity.id
_entity.type
_entity.pdbx_description
1 polymer ?
#
loop_
_entity_poly.entity_id
_entity_poly.type
_entity_poly.pdbx_seq_one_letter_code
_entity_poly.pdbx_strand_id
1 'polypeptide(L)'
;MTDCRPGQIKIDGRCKEVTNITISARRWFDSVNGNTYHSVDVYANGKHIGREPFRYGYEEAYLQTAHEILQKAGICKKTDERLKSGMDKDYHDFTMDMRERREKYVKIVSDVSRKKDL
;
A
#
# COMPACT_ATOMS: atom_id res chain seq x y z
N MET A 1 7.93 18.44 0.04
CA MET A 1 7.33 19.06 1.24
C MET A 1 5.83 18.94 1.11
N THR A 2 5.20 18.07 1.90
CA THR A 2 3.75 17.95 1.95
C THR A 2 3.19 19.04 2.88
N ASP A 3 2.21 19.83 2.40
CA ASP A 3 1.58 20.94 3.14
C ASP A 3 0.81 20.50 4.41
N CYS A 4 0.59 19.20 4.62
CA CYS A 4 -0.26 18.66 5.68
C CYS A 4 0.56 17.89 6.72
N ARG A 5 0.03 17.79 7.95
CA ARG A 5 0.68 17.03 9.04
C ARG A 5 0.75 15.54 8.68
N PRO A 6 1.70 14.78 9.27
CA PRO A 6 1.73 13.33 9.10
C PRO A 6 0.37 12.69 9.42
N GLY A 7 -0.07 11.77 8.56
CA GLY A 7 -1.41 11.15 8.67
C GLY A 7 -2.55 11.94 8.04
N GLN A 8 -2.29 13.14 7.50
CA GLN A 8 -3.26 13.95 6.80
C GLN A 8 -2.99 14.04 5.29
N ILE A 9 -4.06 14.24 4.52
CA ILE A 9 -4.01 14.48 3.08
C ILE A 9 -4.80 15.72 2.69
N LYS A 10 -4.35 16.41 1.62
CA LYS A 10 -5.03 17.59 1.08
C LYS A 10 -6.20 17.15 0.19
N ILE A 11 -7.43 17.48 0.57
CA ILE A 11 -8.66 17.26 -0.20
C ILE A 11 -9.36 18.61 -0.33
N ASP A 12 -9.63 19.05 -1.57
CA ASP A 12 -10.24 20.35 -1.88
C ASP A 12 -9.56 21.53 -1.17
N GLY A 13 -8.23 21.51 -1.15
CA GLY A 13 -7.40 22.56 -0.54
C GLY A 13 -7.25 22.49 0.98
N ARG A 14 -7.95 21.58 1.68
CA ARG A 14 -7.88 21.42 3.14
C ARG A 14 -7.19 20.14 3.54
N CYS A 15 -6.40 20.17 4.62
CA CYS A 15 -5.84 18.97 5.23
C CYS A 15 -6.93 18.22 6.02
N LYS A 16 -7.11 16.94 5.74
CA LYS A 16 -8.03 16.05 6.43
C LYS A 16 -7.31 14.81 6.93
N GLU A 17 -7.69 14.32 8.11
CA GLU A 17 -7.20 13.05 8.66
C GLU A 17 -7.57 11.88 7.75
N VAL A 18 -6.66 10.92 7.59
CA VAL A 18 -6.92 9.69 6.83
C VAL A 18 -7.72 8.71 7.70
N THR A 19 -8.99 8.54 7.35
CA THR A 19 -9.93 7.65 8.06
C THR A 19 -10.20 6.35 7.30
N ASN A 20 -9.95 6.32 5.98
CA ASN A 20 -10.08 5.13 5.16
C ASN A 20 -8.90 5.02 4.18
N ILE A 21 -8.38 3.82 4.02
CA ILE A 21 -7.37 3.45 3.04
C ILE A 21 -7.91 2.28 2.21
N THR A 22 -7.91 2.45 0.89
CA THR A 22 -8.25 1.39 -0.06
C THR A 22 -7.02 0.99 -0.86
N ILE A 23 -6.71 -0.30 -0.86
CA ILE A 23 -5.61 -0.89 -1.62
C ILE A 23 -6.22 -1.78 -2.68
N SER A 24 -6.08 -1.37 -3.95
CA SER A 24 -6.50 -2.16 -5.10
C SER A 24 -5.26 -2.77 -5.75
N ALA A 25 -5.16 -4.10 -5.74
CA ALA A 25 -4.04 -4.83 -6.30
C ALA A 25 -4.49 -5.82 -7.37
N ARG A 26 -3.72 -5.91 -8.45
CA ARG A 26 -3.83 -7.00 -9.43
C ARG A 26 -2.56 -7.81 -9.40
N ARG A 27 -2.67 -9.14 -9.40
CA ARG A 27 -1.51 -10.05 -9.41
C ARG A 27 -1.52 -10.88 -10.67
N TRP A 28 -0.33 -11.14 -11.21
CA TRP A 28 -0.13 -11.93 -12.40
C TRP A 28 0.98 -12.96 -12.15
N PHE A 29 0.65 -14.23 -12.37
CA PHE A 29 1.62 -15.32 -12.33
C PHE A 29 2.14 -15.62 -13.74
N ASP A 30 3.44 -15.47 -13.91
CA ASP A 30 4.19 -15.88 -15.09
C ASP A 30 4.56 -17.35 -14.99
N SER A 31 3.81 -18.21 -15.69
CA SER A 31 4.07 -19.65 -15.67
C SER A 31 5.37 -20.05 -16.36
N VAL A 32 5.94 -19.22 -17.24
CA VAL A 32 7.19 -19.54 -17.96
C VAL A 32 8.37 -19.55 -17.00
N ASN A 33 8.42 -18.56 -16.12
CA ASN A 33 9.54 -18.34 -15.21
C ASN A 33 9.19 -18.63 -13.73
N GLY A 34 7.93 -18.91 -13.42
CA GLY A 34 7.44 -19.08 -12.04
C GLY A 34 7.39 -17.78 -11.22
N ASN A 35 7.39 -16.63 -11.90
CA ASN A 35 7.44 -15.32 -11.25
C ASN A 35 6.03 -14.80 -10.97
N THR A 36 5.83 -14.12 -9.83
CA THR A 36 4.61 -13.35 -9.59
C THR A 36 4.91 -11.86 -9.64
N TYR A 37 4.03 -11.12 -10.29
CA TYR A 37 4.08 -9.67 -10.35
C TYR A 37 2.75 -9.09 -9.90
N HIS A 38 2.76 -7.82 -9.55
CA HIS A 38 1.57 -7.09 -9.15
C HIS A 38 1.59 -5.64 -9.62
N SER A 39 0.40 -5.08 -9.75
CA SER A 39 0.15 -3.64 -9.78
C SER A 39 -0.65 -3.25 -8.54
N VAL A 40 -0.45 -2.02 -8.05
CA VAL A 40 -1.14 -1.50 -6.85
C VAL A 40 -1.56 -0.06 -7.09
N ASP A 41 -2.83 0.23 -6.81
CA ASP A 41 -3.35 1.58 -6.65
C ASP A 41 -3.78 1.79 -5.19
N VAL A 42 -3.32 2.88 -4.59
CA VAL A 42 -3.62 3.24 -3.20
C VAL A 42 -4.47 4.50 -3.17
N TYR A 43 -5.57 4.44 -2.42
CA TYR A 43 -6.45 5.56 -2.19
C TYR A 43 -6.56 5.82 -0.69
N ALA A 44 -6.63 7.08 -0.29
CA ALA A 44 -6.94 7.50 1.07
C ALA A 44 -8.12 8.48 1.04
N ASN A 45 -9.16 8.18 1.83
CA ASN A 45 -10.45 8.87 1.81
C ASN A 45 -11.01 9.07 0.38
N GLY A 46 -10.88 8.06 -0.48
CA GLY A 46 -11.32 8.10 -1.88
C GLY A 46 -10.43 8.90 -2.83
N LYS A 47 -9.41 9.61 -2.34
CA LYS A 47 -8.41 10.30 -3.17
C LYS A 47 -7.29 9.35 -3.57
N HIS A 48 -6.92 9.32 -4.86
CA HIS A 48 -5.75 8.59 -5.33
C HIS A 48 -4.45 9.16 -4.74
N ILE A 49 -3.66 8.31 -4.10
CA ILE A 49 -2.40 8.68 -3.44
C ILE A 49 -1.20 8.31 -4.29
N GLY A 50 -1.26 7.17 -4.95
CA GLY A 50 -0.19 6.71 -5.82
C GLY A 50 -0.47 5.35 -6.42
N ARG A 51 0.36 5.00 -7.41
CA ARG A 51 0.29 3.75 -8.16
C ARG A 51 1.67 3.15 -8.33
N GLU A 52 1.76 1.83 -8.21
CA GLU A 52 2.85 1.01 -8.74
C GLU A 52 2.27 0.17 -9.89
N PRO A 53 2.57 0.49 -11.16
CA PRO A 53 1.98 -0.21 -12.29
C PRO A 53 2.54 -1.62 -12.48
N PHE A 54 3.77 -1.90 -12.04
CA PHE A 54 4.37 -3.21 -12.23
C PHE A 54 5.55 -3.43 -11.28
N ARG A 55 5.40 -4.39 -10.37
CA ARG A 55 6.47 -4.81 -9.48
C ARG A 55 6.46 -6.32 -9.30
N TYR A 56 7.64 -6.90 -9.10
CA TYR A 56 7.79 -8.30 -8.74
C TYR A 56 7.42 -8.53 -7.27
N GLY A 57 6.70 -9.61 -6.98
CA GLY A 57 6.35 -9.98 -5.62
C GLY A 57 5.29 -11.08 -5.54
N TYR A 58 5.43 -11.95 -4.54
CA TYR A 58 4.52 -13.07 -4.28
C TYR A 58 3.51 -12.74 -3.18
N GLU A 59 2.44 -13.54 -3.11
CA GLU A 59 1.45 -13.51 -2.03
C GLU A 59 0.90 -12.11 -1.73
N GLU A 60 1.31 -11.53 -0.59
CA GLU A 60 0.92 -10.22 -0.10
C GLU A 60 1.99 -9.13 -0.30
N ALA A 61 2.99 -9.34 -1.17
CA ALA A 61 4.01 -8.32 -1.50
C ALA A 61 3.42 -6.98 -2.01
N TYR A 62 2.18 -7.00 -2.52
CA TYR A 62 1.42 -5.81 -2.86
C TYR A 62 1.15 -4.90 -1.63
N LEU A 63 1.05 -5.47 -0.42
CA LEU A 63 0.86 -4.70 0.82
C LEU A 63 2.12 -3.92 1.20
N GLN A 64 3.30 -4.52 1.04
CA GLN A 64 4.56 -3.81 1.25
C GLN A 64 4.70 -2.64 0.25
N THR A 65 4.31 -2.88 -1.00
CA THR A 65 4.28 -1.84 -2.03
C THR A 65 3.30 -0.72 -1.68
N ALA A 66 2.11 -1.05 -1.20
CA ALA A 66 1.14 -0.06 -0.73
C ALA A 66 1.67 0.75 0.47
N HIS A 67 2.33 0.09 1.41
CA HIS A 67 2.95 0.74 2.57
C HIS A 67 4.01 1.75 2.15
N GLU A 68 4.89 1.41 1.20
CA GLU A 68 5.88 2.35 0.64
C GLU A 68 5.21 3.58 0.00
N ILE A 69 4.09 3.41 -0.71
CA ILE A 69 3.33 4.52 -1.30
C ILE A 69 2.77 5.43 -0.19
N LEU A 70 2.20 4.85 0.87
CA LEU A 70 1.67 5.61 2.01
C LEU A 70 2.77 6.35 2.78
N GLN A 71 3.95 5.74 2.95
CA GLN A 71 5.11 6.40 3.57
C GLN A 71 5.61 7.57 2.72
N LYS A 72 5.76 7.40 1.40
CA LYS A 72 6.15 8.49 0.49
C LYS A 72 5.16 9.65 0.51
N ALA A 73 3.88 9.36 0.74
CA ALA A 73 2.84 10.38 0.90
C ALA A 73 2.80 11.04 2.30
N GLY A 74 3.62 10.57 3.25
CA GLY A 74 3.62 11.06 4.63
C GLY A 74 2.41 10.62 5.46
N ILE A 75 1.67 9.60 5.02
CA ILE A 75 0.52 9.05 5.71
C ILE A 75 0.96 8.04 6.78
N CYS A 76 1.92 7.18 6.42
CA CYS A 76 2.56 6.25 7.35
C CYS A 76 3.89 6.80 7.84
N LYS A 77 4.27 6.42 9.06
CA LYS A 77 5.57 6.77 9.63
C LYS A 77 6.68 6.00 8.91
N LYS A 78 7.84 6.63 8.81
CA LYS A 78 9.10 6.00 8.39
C LYS A 78 10.13 6.28 9.46
N THR A 79 10.49 5.26 10.22
CA THR A 79 11.47 5.30 11.33
C THR A 79 12.78 4.61 10.96
N ASP A 80 12.76 3.75 9.92
CA ASP A 80 13.87 2.88 9.52
C ASP A 80 14.31 1.89 10.63
N GLU A 81 13.47 1.72 11.67
CA GLU A 81 13.70 0.78 12.76
C GLU A 81 13.43 -0.67 12.32
N ARG A 82 14.18 -1.61 12.91
CA ARG A 82 13.96 -3.05 12.73
C ARG A 82 13.67 -3.75 14.04
N LEU A 83 12.75 -4.70 13.99
CA LEU A 83 12.50 -5.63 15.09
C LEU A 83 13.71 -6.53 15.32
N LYS A 84 13.78 -7.17 16.51
CA LYS A 84 14.83 -8.16 16.82
C LYS A 84 14.89 -9.33 15.84
N SER A 85 13.78 -9.64 15.17
CA SER A 85 13.69 -10.64 14.11
C SER A 85 14.33 -10.20 12.79
N GLY A 86 14.77 -8.94 12.67
CA GLY A 86 15.26 -8.34 11.42
C GLY A 86 14.16 -7.78 10.51
N MET A 87 12.89 -7.95 10.87
CA MET A 87 11.75 -7.40 10.13
C MET A 87 11.68 -5.87 10.26
N ASP A 88 11.30 -5.20 9.17
CA ASP A 88 10.99 -3.77 9.15
C ASP A 88 9.85 -3.45 10.13
N LYS A 89 10.13 -2.59 11.11
CA LYS A 89 9.18 -2.30 12.19
C LYS A 89 7.96 -1.54 11.66
N ASP A 90 8.15 -0.59 10.75
CA ASP A 90 7.07 0.24 10.22
C ASP A 90 6.08 -0.62 9.42
N TYR A 91 6.58 -1.54 8.59
CA TYR A 91 5.74 -2.49 7.87
C TYR A 91 5.01 -3.45 8.82
N HIS A 92 5.70 -3.94 9.86
CA HIS A 92 5.05 -4.76 10.88
C HIS A 92 3.89 -4.01 11.55
N ASP A 93 4.14 -2.80 12.04
CA ASP A 93 3.12 -1.96 12.68
C ASP A 93 1.96 -1.65 11.73
N PHE A 94 2.25 -1.39 10.44
CA PHE A 94 1.22 -1.21 9.41
C PHE A 94 0.34 -2.45 9.26
N THR A 95 0.93 -3.63 9.13
CA THR A 95 0.15 -4.88 9.01
C THR A 95 -0.65 -5.20 10.27
N MET A 96 -0.16 -4.82 11.45
CA MET A 96 -0.90 -4.94 12.70
C MET A 96 -2.07 -3.94 12.77
N ASP A 97 -1.87 -2.67 12.41
CA ASP A 97 -2.95 -1.67 12.32
C ASP A 97 -4.04 -2.12 11.34
N MET A 98 -3.67 -2.72 10.21
CA MET A 98 -4.62 -3.30 9.26
C MET A 98 -5.46 -4.44 9.86
N ARG A 99 -4.85 -5.25 10.74
CA ARG A 99 -5.53 -6.39 11.39
C ARG A 99 -6.50 -5.92 12.46
N GLU A 100 -6.12 -4.89 13.22
CA GLU A 100 -6.89 -4.32 14.33
C GLU A 100 -8.02 -3.40 13.84
N ARG A 101 -7.77 -2.58 12.81
CA ARG A 101 -8.70 -1.55 12.30
C ARG A 101 -9.24 -1.91 10.92
N ARG A 102 -9.89 -3.07 10.81
CA ARG A 102 -10.36 -3.61 9.52
C ARG A 102 -11.33 -2.68 8.78
N GLU A 103 -12.07 -1.85 9.50
CA GLU A 103 -12.98 -0.83 8.97
C GLU A 103 -12.25 0.33 8.27
N LYS A 104 -11.00 0.60 8.67
CA LYS A 104 -10.14 1.60 8.04
C LYS A 104 -9.55 1.11 6.72
N TYR A 105 -9.35 -0.20 6.56
CA TYR A 105 -8.60 -0.76 5.44
C TYR A 105 -9.46 -1.67 4.55
N VAL A 106 -9.61 -1.28 3.29
CA VAL A 106 -10.25 -2.11 2.27
C VAL A 106 -9.19 -2.69 1.35
N LYS A 107 -9.11 -4.03 1.29
CA LYS A 107 -8.24 -4.76 0.35
C LYS A 107 -9.08 -5.31 -0.81
N ILE A 108 -8.75 -4.92 -2.03
CA ILE A 108 -9.35 -5.45 -3.26
C ILE A 108 -8.22 -6.10 -4.05
N VAL A 109 -8.23 -7.43 -4.15
CA VAL A 109 -7.18 -8.19 -4.84
C VAL A 109 -7.81 -9.01 -5.95
N SER A 110 -7.19 -8.98 -7.14
CA SER A 110 -7.63 -9.78 -8.27
C SER A 110 -6.45 -10.47 -8.94
N ASP A 111 -6.55 -11.77 -9.13
CA ASP A 111 -5.58 -12.54 -9.91
C ASP A 111 -5.95 -12.49 -11.39
N VAL A 112 -5.03 -12.02 -12.22
CA VAL A 112 -5.22 -11.84 -13.66
C VAL A 112 -4.31 -12.77 -14.45
N SER A 113 -4.81 -13.21 -15.60
CA SER A 113 -4.13 -14.22 -16.41
C SER A 113 -3.01 -13.67 -17.28
N ARG A 114 -3.03 -12.36 -17.60
CA ARG A 114 -2.07 -11.76 -18.54
C ARG A 114 -1.53 -10.44 -18.00
N LYS A 115 -0.25 -10.16 -18.29
CA LYS A 115 0.42 -8.90 -17.94
C LYS A 115 -0.33 -7.65 -18.44
N LYS A 116 -0.97 -7.72 -19.61
CA LYS A 116 -1.75 -6.60 -20.17
C LYS A 116 -2.99 -6.24 -19.35
N ASP A 117 -3.40 -7.13 -18.43
CA ASP A 117 -4.57 -6.96 -17.58
C ASP A 117 -4.18 -6.30 -16.22
N LEU A 118 -2.90 -5.97 -16.01
CA LEU A 118 -2.39 -5.23 -14.84
C LEU A 118 -2.69 -3.72 -14.86
#